data_AF-F3C9I9-F1
#
_entry.id   AF-F3C9I9-F1
#
_cell.length_a   1.000
_cell.length_b   1.000
_cell.length_c   1.000
_cell.angle_alpha   90.00
_cell.angle_beta   90.00
_cell.angle_gamma   90.00
#
_symmetry.space_group_name_H-M   'P 1'
#
loop_
_entity.id
_entity.type
_entity.pdbx_description
1 polymer ?
#
loop_
_entity_poly.entity_id
_entity_poly.type
_entity_poly.pdbx_seq_one_letter_code
_entity_poly.pdbx_strand_id
1 'polypeptide(L)'
;MQVDEQQSFAQLLAQVKQVVTGAQSHQELPFEHLVDALAPERNLGHNPLLQFKINQHVLAAEDSGQRVSGLTVDEFPIGSSDARFDLAFDFTDTPGGIRGYFTYATDLFEPSTIERMAEALRAVLQALLADTDQRLADQPQAVSLPIAEQTADFACGDFLSLWQQGLHIGRGKTALRVGLQVLSFDELEQRSNQFARYLHAQDIKPGVTVALCLDRSVEWVVSLLAVLKLGAVYLPLDSAQPAERLQQLVRDSGAALLIHAFGDDKAAQLGVCPVLVFDAALWSEVDGSTLNVRVIAEQPAYIIYTSGSTGQPKGVVISHGALANYVQG
;
A
#
# COMPACT_ATOMS: atom_id res chain seq x y z
N MET A 1 24.07 -3.31 -20.32
CA MET A 1 23.00 -3.65 -21.28
C MET A 1 21.67 -3.35 -20.62
N GLN A 2 20.74 -2.71 -21.32
CA GLN A 2 19.37 -2.51 -20.81
C GLN A 2 18.44 -3.55 -21.43
N VAL A 3 17.55 -4.11 -20.62
CA VAL A 3 16.48 -4.99 -21.10
C VAL A 3 15.33 -4.11 -21.55
N ASP A 4 15.00 -4.15 -22.84
CA ASP A 4 13.78 -3.53 -23.40
C ASP A 4 12.65 -4.55 -23.37
N GLU A 5 11.54 -4.25 -22.69
CA GLU A 5 10.39 -5.15 -22.56
C GLU A 5 9.65 -5.36 -23.90
N GLN A 6 9.82 -4.46 -24.88
CA GLN A 6 9.18 -4.56 -26.19
C GLN A 6 9.89 -5.51 -27.16
N GLN A 7 11.12 -5.93 -26.85
CA GLN A 7 11.87 -6.85 -27.70
C GLN A 7 11.47 -8.31 -27.42
N SER A 8 11.79 -9.22 -28.34
CA SER A 8 11.65 -10.66 -28.16
C SER A 8 12.81 -11.28 -27.37
N PHE A 9 12.61 -12.48 -26.82
CA PHE A 9 13.68 -13.20 -26.14
C PHE A 9 14.85 -13.53 -27.09
N ALA A 10 14.56 -13.87 -28.35
CA ALA A 10 15.58 -14.09 -29.38
C ALA A 10 16.46 -12.85 -29.63
N GLN A 11 15.85 -11.65 -29.67
CA GLN A 11 16.58 -10.39 -29.81
C GLN A 11 17.45 -10.10 -28.57
N LEU A 12 16.92 -10.33 -27.37
CA LEU A 12 17.67 -10.19 -26.12
C LEU A 12 18.91 -11.11 -26.12
N LEU A 13 18.75 -12.39 -26.47
CA LEU A 13 19.83 -13.36 -26.58
C LEU A 13 20.92 -12.92 -27.57
N ALA A 14 20.52 -12.40 -28.74
CA ALA A 14 21.46 -11.88 -29.73
C ALA A 14 22.27 -10.69 -29.19
N GLN A 15 21.62 -9.76 -28.47
CA GLN A 15 22.28 -8.63 -27.83
C GLN A 15 23.24 -9.08 -26.72
N VAL A 16 22.80 -9.99 -25.82
CA VAL A 16 23.64 -10.55 -24.76
C VAL A 16 24.87 -11.22 -25.37
N LYS A 17 24.70 -12.02 -26.43
CA LYS A 17 25.82 -12.68 -27.12
C LYS A 17 26.83 -11.66 -27.65
N GLN A 18 26.37 -10.60 -28.33
CA GLN A 18 27.26 -9.55 -28.85
C GLN A 18 28.05 -8.87 -27.72
N VAL A 19 27.38 -8.52 -26.62
CA VAL A 19 28.02 -7.86 -25.47
C VAL A 19 29.03 -8.79 -24.79
N VAL A 20 28.67 -10.05 -24.54
CA VAL A 20 29.55 -11.02 -23.87
C VAL A 20 30.77 -11.34 -24.72
N THR A 21 30.59 -11.60 -26.02
CA THR A 21 31.74 -11.88 -26.92
C THR A 21 32.64 -10.66 -27.08
N GLY A 22 32.08 -9.44 -27.14
CA GLY A 22 32.86 -8.20 -27.14
C GLY A 22 33.62 -7.96 -25.84
N ALA A 23 33.04 -8.30 -24.68
CA ALA A 23 33.75 -8.23 -23.41
C ALA A 23 34.89 -9.26 -23.34
N GLN A 24 34.67 -10.48 -23.85
CA GLN A 24 35.69 -11.54 -23.89
C GLN A 24 36.90 -11.15 -24.76
N SER A 25 36.73 -10.35 -25.82
CA SER A 25 37.89 -9.87 -26.60
C SER A 25 38.80 -8.91 -25.83
N HIS A 26 38.39 -8.45 -24.65
CA HIS A 26 39.16 -7.60 -23.74
C HIS A 26 39.43 -8.26 -22.38
N GLN A 27 39.29 -9.59 -22.27
CA GLN A 27 39.42 -10.33 -21.00
C GLN A 27 40.79 -10.21 -20.31
N GLU A 28 41.83 -9.82 -21.06
CA GLU A 28 43.19 -9.60 -20.53
C GLU A 28 43.29 -8.32 -19.68
N LEU A 29 42.28 -7.44 -19.71
CA LEU A 29 42.27 -6.23 -18.90
C LEU A 29 41.94 -6.58 -17.44
N PRO A 30 42.84 -6.32 -16.47
CA PRO A 30 42.56 -6.63 -15.07
C PRO A 30 41.37 -5.82 -14.53
N PHE A 31 40.51 -6.47 -13.75
CA PHE A 31 39.32 -5.82 -13.16
C PHE A 31 39.67 -4.60 -12.30
N GLU A 32 40.80 -4.62 -11.59
CA GLU A 32 41.27 -3.49 -10.78
C GLU A 32 41.49 -2.23 -11.61
N HIS A 33 42.01 -2.37 -12.83
CA HIS A 33 42.21 -1.24 -13.75
C HIS A 33 40.88 -0.65 -14.24
N LEU A 34 39.83 -1.47 -14.34
CA LEU A 34 38.48 -1.00 -14.66
C LEU A 34 37.87 -0.22 -13.49
N VAL A 35 38.04 -0.71 -12.26
CA VAL A 35 37.58 -0.01 -11.05
C VAL A 35 38.28 1.35 -10.94
N ASP A 36 39.59 1.41 -11.14
CA ASP A 36 40.36 2.64 -11.06
C ASP A 36 39.95 3.65 -12.16
N ALA A 37 39.74 3.17 -13.39
CA ALA A 37 39.33 4.03 -14.50
C ALA A 37 37.89 4.57 -14.34
N LEU A 38 36.97 3.76 -13.81
CA LEU A 38 35.58 4.15 -13.60
C LEU A 38 35.37 4.97 -12.32
N ALA A 39 36.32 4.89 -11.37
CA ALA A 39 36.32 5.60 -10.10
C ALA A 39 34.94 5.62 -9.39
N PRO A 40 34.31 4.45 -9.15
CA PRO A 40 33.02 4.38 -8.48
C PRO A 40 33.14 4.84 -7.01
N GLU A 41 32.03 5.30 -6.45
CA GLU A 41 31.96 5.69 -5.04
C GLU A 41 32.32 4.50 -4.14
N ARG A 42 33.34 4.67 -3.29
CA ARG A 42 33.87 3.57 -2.47
C ARG A 42 32.95 3.33 -1.28
N ASN A 43 32.44 2.10 -1.17
CA ASN A 43 31.73 1.61 -0.01
C ASN A 43 32.42 0.35 0.51
N LEU A 44 32.63 0.26 1.83
CA LEU A 44 33.24 -0.90 2.47
C LEU A 44 32.26 -2.07 2.63
N GLY A 45 30.95 -1.82 2.46
CA GLY A 45 29.89 -2.81 2.65
C GLY A 45 29.48 -3.58 1.40
N HIS A 46 29.99 -3.23 0.21
CA HIS A 46 29.66 -3.96 -1.02
C HIS A 46 30.80 -3.90 -2.05
N ASN A 47 30.76 -4.80 -3.03
CA ASN A 47 31.70 -4.80 -4.14
C ASN A 47 31.54 -3.51 -5.00
N PRO A 48 32.63 -2.89 -5.49
CA PRO A 48 32.62 -1.57 -6.11
C PRO A 48 31.87 -1.45 -7.44
N LEU A 49 31.70 -2.52 -8.22
CA LEU A 49 31.06 -2.45 -9.54
C LEU A 49 29.86 -3.39 -9.72
N LEU A 50 29.84 -4.53 -9.04
CA LEU A 50 28.77 -5.52 -9.21
C LEU A 50 28.52 -6.32 -7.94
N GLN A 51 27.26 -6.43 -7.56
CA GLN A 51 26.80 -7.18 -6.38
C GLN A 51 26.31 -8.58 -6.75
N PHE A 52 26.03 -8.80 -8.03
CA PHE A 52 25.53 -10.06 -8.58
C PHE A 52 26.53 -10.63 -9.58
N LYS A 53 26.81 -11.94 -9.46
CA LYS A 53 27.73 -12.65 -10.34
C LYS A 53 27.06 -13.86 -10.96
N ILE A 54 27.32 -14.10 -12.24
CA ILE A 54 26.94 -15.34 -12.93
C ILE A 54 28.24 -15.98 -13.44
N ASN A 55 28.47 -17.23 -13.08
CA ASN A 55 29.64 -18.01 -13.50
C ASN A 55 29.21 -19.29 -14.20
N GLN A 56 29.81 -19.56 -15.35
CA GLN A 56 29.76 -20.86 -15.99
C GLN A 56 31.08 -21.59 -15.73
N HIS A 57 31.01 -22.76 -15.10
CA HIS A 57 32.13 -23.68 -14.98
C HIS A 57 32.15 -24.58 -16.21
N VAL A 58 33.20 -24.46 -17.01
CA VAL A 58 33.48 -25.42 -18.08
C VAL A 58 34.20 -26.60 -17.43
N LEU A 59 33.46 -27.68 -17.17
CA LEU A 59 34.08 -28.95 -16.80
C LEU A 59 34.98 -29.38 -17.97
N ALA A 60 36.29 -29.40 -17.75
CA ALA A 60 37.18 -30.09 -18.67
C ALA A 60 36.74 -31.55 -18.73
N ALA A 61 36.61 -32.08 -19.95
CA ALA A 61 36.07 -33.39 -20.24
C ALA A 61 36.61 -34.51 -19.33
N GLU A 62 35.69 -35.39 -18.93
CA GLU A 62 35.91 -36.71 -18.32
C GLU A 62 36.60 -36.72 -16.95
N ASP A 63 35.82 -36.50 -15.89
CA ASP A 63 36.12 -37.13 -14.60
C ASP A 63 35.58 -38.56 -14.60
N SER A 64 36.10 -39.39 -15.51
CA SER A 64 36.14 -40.82 -15.27
C SER A 64 37.09 -41.01 -14.10
N GLY A 65 36.53 -41.13 -12.89
CA GLY A 65 37.24 -41.14 -11.61
C GLY A 65 38.68 -41.56 -11.75
N GLN A 66 39.60 -40.60 -11.53
CA GLN A 66 41.03 -40.83 -11.64
C GLN A 66 41.41 -42.05 -10.81
N ARG A 67 41.60 -43.20 -11.48
CA ARG A 67 42.10 -44.41 -10.84
C ARG A 67 43.58 -44.22 -10.57
N VAL A 68 43.91 -43.57 -9.47
CA VAL A 68 45.26 -43.54 -8.96
C VAL A 68 45.52 -44.89 -8.30
N SER A 69 46.32 -45.74 -8.95
CA SER A 69 46.78 -47.01 -8.38
C SER A 69 45.67 -47.97 -7.90
N GLY A 70 44.54 -48.04 -8.62
CA GLY A 70 43.44 -48.97 -8.32
C GLY A 70 42.41 -48.49 -7.29
N LEU A 71 42.52 -47.25 -6.81
CA LEU A 71 41.52 -46.60 -5.98
C LEU A 71 40.53 -45.80 -6.83
N THR A 72 39.26 -45.79 -6.45
CA THR A 72 38.26 -44.89 -7.04
C THR A 72 38.28 -43.61 -6.22
N VAL A 73 38.56 -42.47 -6.86
CA VAL A 73 38.54 -41.16 -6.22
C VAL A 73 37.21 -40.50 -6.56
N ASP A 74 36.41 -40.24 -5.53
CA ASP A 74 35.21 -39.43 -5.64
C ASP A 74 35.53 -38.03 -5.09
N GLU A 75 35.27 -36.97 -5.86
CA GLU A 75 35.37 -35.61 -5.35
C GLU A 75 34.35 -35.39 -4.22
N PHE A 76 34.83 -35.00 -3.04
CA PHE A 76 33.98 -34.58 -1.94
C PHE A 76 33.91 -33.04 -1.95
N PRO A 77 32.80 -32.42 -2.40
CA PRO A 77 32.69 -30.98 -2.42
C PRO A 77 32.69 -30.45 -0.98
N ILE A 78 33.80 -29.79 -0.60
CA ILE A 78 33.85 -28.98 0.62
C ILE A 78 33.11 -27.70 0.28
N GLY A 79 31.94 -27.48 0.89
CA GLY A 79 31.18 -26.24 0.70
C GLY A 79 32.03 -25.05 1.11
N SER A 80 32.48 -24.24 0.14
CA SER A 80 33.16 -22.99 0.45
C SER A 80 32.15 -22.03 1.07
N SER A 81 32.36 -21.65 2.33
CA SER A 81 31.44 -20.82 3.13
C SER A 81 31.47 -19.32 2.80
N ASP A 82 32.28 -18.89 1.85
CA ASP A 82 32.62 -17.46 1.73
C ASP A 82 31.87 -16.82 0.55
N ALA A 83 30.72 -16.21 0.85
CA ALA A 83 30.02 -15.34 -0.07
C ALA A 83 30.84 -14.05 -0.30
N ARG A 84 31.50 -13.95 -1.46
CA ARG A 84 32.29 -12.76 -1.86
C ARG A 84 31.48 -11.69 -2.61
N PHE A 85 30.21 -11.99 -2.87
CA PHE A 85 29.22 -11.16 -3.54
C PHE A 85 27.89 -11.35 -2.80
N ASP A 86 26.98 -10.39 -2.91
CA ASP A 86 25.66 -10.46 -2.29
C ASP A 86 24.92 -11.72 -2.77
N LEU A 87 24.99 -12.00 -4.07
CA LEU A 87 24.47 -13.23 -4.68
C LEU A 87 25.31 -13.63 -5.91
N ALA A 88 25.67 -14.90 -5.98
CA ALA A 88 26.33 -15.52 -7.12
C ALA A 88 25.55 -16.74 -7.60
N PHE A 89 25.38 -16.87 -8.91
CA PHE A 89 24.85 -18.06 -9.56
C PHE A 89 25.96 -18.76 -10.33
N ASP A 90 26.33 -19.95 -9.88
CA ASP A 90 27.35 -20.78 -10.50
C ASP A 90 26.67 -21.98 -11.17
N PHE A 91 26.95 -22.23 -12.43
CA PHE A 91 26.36 -23.35 -13.17
C PHE A 91 27.35 -24.06 -14.08
N THR A 92 27.02 -25.28 -14.46
CA THR A 92 27.79 -26.10 -15.38
C THR A 92 26.86 -26.90 -16.30
N ASP A 93 27.36 -27.22 -17.48
CA ASP A 93 26.67 -28.07 -18.44
C ASP A 93 26.94 -29.55 -18.11
N THR A 94 25.87 -30.33 -17.97
CA THR A 94 25.93 -31.77 -17.76
C THR A 94 25.23 -32.50 -18.91
N PRO A 95 25.47 -33.81 -19.10
CA PRO A 95 24.73 -34.59 -20.10
C PRO A 95 23.19 -34.54 -19.91
N GLY A 96 22.72 -34.29 -18.69
CA GLY A 96 21.29 -34.18 -18.35
C GLY A 96 20.72 -32.76 -18.37
N GLY A 97 21.51 -31.75 -18.77
CA GLY A 97 21.12 -30.34 -18.77
C GLY A 97 22.01 -29.47 -17.89
N ILE A 98 21.53 -28.29 -17.52
CA ILE A 98 22.29 -27.33 -16.70
C ILE A 98 22.07 -27.64 -15.22
N ARG A 99 23.17 -27.77 -14.46
CA ARG A 99 23.14 -27.82 -12.99
C ARG A 99 23.81 -26.57 -12.46
N GLY A 100 23.17 -25.90 -11.50
CA GLY A 100 23.75 -24.74 -10.83
C GLY A 100 23.33 -24.61 -9.38
N TYR A 101 24.00 -23.72 -8.67
CA TYR A 101 23.75 -23.39 -7.28
C TYR A 101 23.90 -21.89 -7.05
N PHE A 102 23.25 -21.39 -6.00
CA PHE A 102 23.41 -20.02 -5.54
C PHE A 102 24.32 -19.98 -4.32
N THR A 103 25.28 -19.05 -4.31
CA THR A 103 26.03 -18.64 -3.12
C THR A 103 25.58 -17.23 -2.77
N TYR A 104 25.23 -16.98 -1.52
CA TYR A 104 24.60 -15.73 -1.11
C TYR A 104 25.05 -15.29 0.28
N ALA A 105 25.03 -13.97 0.51
CA ALA A 105 25.26 -13.40 1.83
C ALA A 105 24.02 -13.64 2.72
N THR A 106 24.17 -14.43 3.78
CA THR A 106 23.08 -14.76 4.71
C THR A 106 22.58 -13.56 5.52
N ASP A 107 23.38 -12.51 5.62
CA ASP A 107 22.99 -11.24 6.23
C ASP A 107 21.97 -10.47 5.36
N LEU A 108 21.88 -10.80 4.06
CA LEU A 108 20.98 -10.18 3.09
C LEU A 108 19.82 -11.09 2.66
N PHE A 109 20.05 -12.40 2.61
CA PHE A 109 19.07 -13.35 2.09
C PHE A 109 18.83 -14.52 3.03
N GLU A 110 17.55 -14.81 3.26
CA GLU A 110 17.11 -16.05 3.87
C GLU A 110 17.12 -17.21 2.84
N PRO A 111 17.35 -18.46 3.27
CA PRO A 111 17.29 -19.63 2.38
C PRO A 111 15.99 -19.73 1.58
N SER A 112 14.85 -19.46 2.22
CA SER A 112 13.54 -19.49 1.58
C SER A 112 13.43 -18.50 0.41
N THR A 113 14.13 -17.37 0.49
CA THR A 113 14.14 -16.35 -0.55
C THR A 113 14.93 -16.82 -1.76
N ILE A 114 16.08 -17.46 -1.54
CA ILE A 114 16.92 -18.01 -2.61
C ILE A 114 16.22 -19.19 -3.30
N GLU A 115 15.54 -20.05 -2.55
CA GLU A 115 14.71 -21.12 -3.11
C GLU A 115 13.61 -20.57 -4.02
N ARG A 116 12.90 -19.51 -3.59
CA ARG A 116 11.90 -18.83 -4.43
C ARG A 116 12.53 -18.21 -5.68
N MET A 117 13.71 -17.58 -5.56
CA MET A 117 14.43 -17.03 -6.71
C MET A 117 14.87 -18.10 -7.70
N ALA A 118 15.32 -19.26 -7.21
CA ALA A 118 15.70 -20.39 -8.06
C ALA A 118 14.50 -20.95 -8.83
N GLU A 119 13.36 -21.12 -8.15
CA GLU A 119 12.11 -21.56 -8.79
C GLU A 119 11.61 -20.53 -9.81
N ALA A 120 11.64 -19.24 -9.45
CA ALA A 120 11.30 -18.14 -10.34
C ALA A 120 12.18 -18.11 -11.60
N LEU A 121 13.50 -18.27 -11.45
CA LEU A 121 14.43 -18.35 -12.57
C LEU A 121 14.07 -19.52 -13.50
N ARG A 122 13.78 -20.69 -12.93
CA ARG A 122 13.36 -21.86 -13.71
C ARG A 122 12.07 -21.61 -14.48
N ALA A 123 11.05 -21.04 -13.82
CA ALA A 123 9.77 -20.73 -14.44
C ALA A 123 9.91 -19.69 -15.56
N VAL A 124 10.72 -18.64 -15.34
CA VAL A 124 11.01 -17.62 -16.36
C VAL A 124 11.73 -18.23 -17.56
N LEU A 125 12.75 -19.07 -17.34
CA LEU A 125 13.45 -19.74 -18.44
C LEU A 125 12.52 -20.66 -19.25
N GLN A 126 11.64 -21.40 -18.58
CA GLN A 126 10.65 -22.24 -19.25
C GLN A 126 9.65 -21.43 -20.09
N ALA A 127 9.16 -20.31 -19.56
CA ALA A 127 8.26 -19.42 -20.30
C ALA A 127 8.93 -18.81 -21.54
N LEU A 128 10.15 -18.29 -21.37
CA LEU A 128 10.93 -17.69 -22.46
C LEU A 128 11.29 -18.69 -23.58
N LEU A 129 11.44 -19.97 -23.24
CA LEU A 129 11.72 -21.03 -24.21
C LEU A 129 10.46 -21.56 -24.91
N ALA A 130 9.26 -21.28 -24.40
CA ALA A 130 8.02 -21.73 -25.02
C ALA A 130 7.72 -20.97 -26.33
N ASP A 131 8.00 -19.67 -26.36
CA ASP A 131 7.95 -18.83 -27.56
C ASP A 131 9.04 -17.75 -27.49
N THR A 132 10.10 -17.93 -28.28
CA THR A 132 11.26 -17.04 -28.28
C THR A 132 11.04 -15.74 -29.06
N ASP A 133 10.03 -15.70 -29.92
CA ASP A 133 9.70 -14.55 -30.77
C ASP A 133 8.65 -13.63 -30.12
N GLN A 134 7.94 -14.13 -29.09
CA GLN A 134 7.06 -13.33 -28.25
C GLN A 134 7.83 -12.22 -27.51
N ARG A 135 7.22 -11.04 -27.42
CA ARG A 135 7.78 -9.91 -26.66
C ARG A 135 7.89 -10.24 -25.19
N LEU A 136 8.96 -9.78 -24.55
CA LEU A 136 9.20 -10.01 -23.12
C LEU A 136 8.03 -9.49 -22.26
N ALA A 137 7.42 -8.35 -22.61
CA ALA A 137 6.26 -7.78 -21.92
C ALA A 137 4.99 -8.64 -22.00
N ASP A 138 4.85 -9.47 -23.04
CA ASP A 138 3.66 -10.28 -23.26
C ASP A 138 3.80 -11.69 -22.65
N GLN A 139 4.98 -12.02 -22.11
CA GLN A 139 5.21 -13.31 -21.45
C GLN A 139 4.30 -13.42 -20.22
N PRO A 140 3.66 -14.57 -19.98
CA PRO A 140 2.86 -14.76 -18.78
C PRO A 140 3.73 -14.49 -17.55
N GLN A 141 3.17 -13.88 -16.51
CA GLN A 141 3.86 -13.71 -15.23
C GLN A 141 4.23 -15.09 -14.67
N ALA A 142 5.44 -15.55 -14.99
CA ALA A 142 5.96 -16.84 -14.57
C ALA A 142 6.21 -16.88 -13.05
N VAL A 143 6.24 -15.71 -12.42
CA VAL A 143 6.44 -15.53 -10.98
C VAL A 143 5.22 -14.83 -10.42
N SER A 144 4.18 -15.59 -10.08
CA SER A 144 3.14 -15.08 -9.18
C SER A 144 3.73 -15.08 -7.78
N LEU A 145 4.12 -13.92 -7.27
CA LEU A 145 4.27 -13.78 -5.83
C LEU A 145 2.89 -14.07 -5.22
N PRO A 146 2.76 -14.93 -4.20
CA PRO A 146 1.49 -15.09 -3.51
C PRO A 146 1.20 -13.77 -2.79
N ILE A 147 0.51 -12.86 -3.48
CA ILE A 147 -0.22 -11.81 -2.80
C ILE A 147 -1.35 -12.56 -2.12
N ALA A 148 -1.22 -12.79 -0.82
CA ALA A 148 -2.33 -13.28 -0.02
C ALA A 148 -3.41 -12.19 -0.09
N GLU A 149 -4.35 -12.32 -1.03
CA GLU A 149 -5.59 -11.56 -0.99
C GLU A 149 -6.29 -11.98 0.29
N GLN A 150 -6.13 -11.18 1.35
CA GLN A 150 -6.90 -11.33 2.58
C GLN A 150 -8.34 -10.96 2.28
N THR A 151 -9.09 -11.92 1.79
CA THR A 151 -10.55 -11.87 1.66
C THR A 151 -11.15 -12.26 3.00
N ALA A 152 -11.02 -11.38 3.98
CA ALA A 152 -11.78 -11.53 5.22
C ALA A 152 -13.21 -11.06 4.96
N ASP A 153 -14.18 -11.97 5.03
CA ASP A 153 -15.59 -11.61 5.05
C ASP A 153 -15.91 -10.89 6.36
N PHE A 154 -16.05 -9.57 6.31
CA PHE A 154 -16.41 -8.77 7.47
C PHE A 154 -17.90 -8.91 7.81
N ALA A 155 -18.21 -8.97 9.10
CA ALA A 155 -19.58 -9.20 9.58
C ALA A 155 -20.52 -8.02 9.33
N CYS A 156 -19.99 -6.78 9.32
CA CYS A 156 -20.79 -5.57 9.08
C CYS A 156 -20.53 -5.00 7.68
N GLY A 157 -21.59 -4.86 6.89
CA GLY A 157 -21.52 -4.28 5.54
C GLY A 157 -21.52 -2.74 5.48
N ASP A 158 -21.84 -2.07 6.59
CA ASP A 158 -21.87 -0.60 6.68
C ASP A 158 -21.45 -0.11 8.08
N PHE A 159 -21.06 1.16 8.16
CA PHE A 159 -20.53 1.75 9.39
C PHE A 159 -21.56 1.81 10.53
N LEU A 160 -22.86 2.00 10.26
CA LEU A 160 -23.86 2.08 11.33
C LEU A 160 -24.15 0.71 11.94
N SER A 161 -24.14 -0.36 11.14
CA SER A 161 -24.18 -1.74 11.65
C SER A 161 -23.00 -2.03 12.57
N LEU A 162 -21.79 -1.61 12.18
CA LEU A 162 -20.58 -1.73 13.01
C LEU A 162 -20.70 -0.90 14.30
N TRP A 163 -21.23 0.32 14.21
CA TRP A 163 -21.46 1.18 15.36
C TRP A 163 -22.46 0.56 16.34
N GLN A 164 -23.57 -0.02 15.86
CA GLN A 164 -24.56 -0.72 16.70
C GLN A 164 -23.97 -1.91 17.44
N GLN A 165 -23.11 -2.69 16.79
CA GLN A 165 -22.37 -3.76 17.45
C GLN A 165 -21.46 -3.20 18.56
N GLY A 166 -20.76 -2.10 18.27
CA GLY A 166 -19.94 -1.37 19.23
C GLY A 166 -20.74 -0.89 20.45
N LEU A 167 -21.92 -0.31 20.24
CA LEU A 167 -22.82 0.13 21.32
C LEU A 167 -23.24 -1.04 22.23
N HIS A 168 -23.55 -2.20 21.64
CA HIS A 168 -23.95 -3.37 22.41
C HIS A 168 -22.83 -3.88 23.33
N ILE A 169 -21.61 -3.98 22.80
CA ILE A 169 -20.42 -4.47 23.54
C ILE A 169 -19.89 -3.41 24.52
N GLY A 170 -20.04 -2.14 24.16
CA GLY A 170 -19.53 -0.96 24.86
C GLY A 170 -20.48 -0.38 25.91
N ARG A 171 -21.69 -0.93 26.07
CA ARG A 171 -22.71 -0.39 26.97
C ARG A 171 -22.17 -0.09 28.39
N GLY A 172 -22.45 1.11 28.89
CA GLY A 172 -21.98 1.61 30.19
C GLY A 172 -20.47 1.88 30.29
N LYS A 173 -19.69 1.60 29.24
CA LYS A 173 -18.24 1.89 29.20
C LYS A 173 -17.99 3.26 28.58
N THR A 174 -16.84 3.84 28.90
CA THR A 174 -16.35 5.06 28.26
C THR A 174 -16.14 4.85 26.76
N ALA A 175 -16.71 5.73 25.93
CA ALA A 175 -16.53 5.77 24.48
C ALA A 175 -15.57 6.89 24.06
N LEU A 176 -15.66 8.05 24.69
CA LEU A 176 -14.92 9.26 24.29
C LEU A 176 -14.40 10.01 25.51
N ARG A 177 -13.14 10.47 25.43
CA ARG A 177 -12.53 11.37 26.42
C ARG A 177 -11.78 12.49 25.73
N VAL A 178 -12.15 13.73 26.04
CA VAL A 178 -11.44 14.95 25.59
C VAL A 178 -11.14 15.81 26.81
N GLY A 179 -9.87 15.86 27.21
CA GLY A 179 -9.47 16.50 28.47
C GLY A 179 -10.19 15.86 29.66
N LEU A 180 -10.97 16.67 30.39
CA LEU A 180 -11.77 16.24 31.55
C LEU A 180 -13.17 15.74 31.17
N GLN A 181 -13.63 15.98 29.94
CA GLN A 181 -14.93 15.51 29.49
C GLN A 181 -14.84 14.03 29.12
N VAL A 182 -15.77 13.24 29.65
CA VAL A 182 -15.85 11.80 29.41
C VAL A 182 -17.30 11.48 29.05
N LEU A 183 -17.50 10.77 27.94
CA LEU A 183 -18.79 10.23 27.56
C LEU A 183 -18.71 8.71 27.47
N SER A 184 -19.72 8.04 28.03
CA SER A 184 -20.00 6.64 27.79
C SER A 184 -20.56 6.41 26.38
N PHE A 185 -20.59 5.15 25.94
CA PHE A 185 -21.26 4.77 24.69
C PHE A 185 -22.73 5.19 24.68
N ASP A 186 -23.44 5.03 25.79
CA ASP A 186 -24.85 5.39 25.91
C ASP A 186 -25.07 6.92 25.79
N GLU A 187 -24.22 7.72 26.45
CA GLU A 187 -24.30 9.18 26.37
C GLU A 187 -23.93 9.73 24.99
N LEU A 188 -22.89 9.15 24.37
CA LEU A 188 -22.48 9.54 23.02
C LEU A 188 -23.55 9.19 21.99
N GLU A 189 -24.18 8.03 22.12
CA GLU A 189 -25.30 7.60 21.29
C GLU A 189 -26.50 8.54 21.45
N GLN A 190 -26.88 8.85 22.69
CA GLN A 190 -27.98 9.76 22.97
C GLN A 190 -27.73 11.14 22.34
N ARG A 191 -26.57 11.76 22.60
CA ARG A 191 -26.25 13.10 22.08
C ARG A 191 -26.20 13.13 20.55
N SER A 192 -25.57 12.12 19.93
CA SER A 192 -25.52 12.04 18.47
C SER A 192 -26.89 11.79 17.84
N ASN A 193 -27.78 11.03 18.49
CA ASN A 193 -29.17 10.88 18.04
C ASN A 193 -29.99 12.16 18.16
N GLN A 194 -29.87 12.90 19.27
CA GLN A 194 -30.54 14.19 19.45
C GLN A 194 -30.10 15.18 18.37
N PHE A 195 -28.80 15.29 18.15
CA PHE A 195 -28.28 16.20 17.13
C PHE A 195 -28.65 15.75 15.71
N ALA A 196 -28.63 14.45 15.41
CA ALA A 196 -29.12 13.93 14.14
C ALA A 196 -30.59 14.29 13.91
N ARG A 197 -31.46 14.18 14.92
CA ARG A 197 -32.87 14.60 14.80
C ARG A 197 -33.03 16.09 14.55
N TYR A 198 -32.25 16.88 15.26
CA TYR A 198 -32.23 18.33 15.05
C TYR A 198 -31.86 18.66 13.61
N LEU A 199 -30.78 18.07 13.08
CA LEU A 199 -30.36 18.24 11.69
C LEU A 199 -31.40 17.72 10.69
N HIS A 200 -32.06 16.60 11.00
CA HIS A 200 -33.13 16.07 10.15
C HIS A 200 -34.33 17.03 10.04
N ALA A 201 -34.69 17.70 11.13
CA ALA A 201 -35.73 18.73 11.14
C ALA A 201 -35.32 19.98 10.34
N GLN A 202 -34.02 20.20 10.10
CA GLN A 202 -33.46 21.23 9.23
C GLN A 202 -33.26 20.74 7.78
N ASP A 203 -34.03 19.72 7.36
CA ASP A 203 -34.02 19.14 6.02
C ASP A 203 -32.71 18.45 5.58
N ILE A 204 -31.80 18.13 6.52
CA ILE A 204 -30.64 17.28 6.23
C ILE A 204 -31.10 15.84 6.02
N LYS A 205 -30.87 15.34 4.79
CA LYS A 205 -31.33 14.05 4.28
C LYS A 205 -30.15 13.18 3.82
N PRO A 206 -30.37 11.87 3.59
CA PRO A 206 -29.34 11.01 3.04
C PRO A 206 -28.73 11.58 1.75
N GLY A 207 -27.40 11.52 1.63
CA GLY A 207 -26.62 12.04 0.51
C GLY A 207 -26.33 13.55 0.54
N VAL A 208 -26.89 14.31 1.48
CA VAL A 208 -26.56 15.73 1.64
C VAL A 208 -25.18 15.89 2.27
N THR A 209 -24.32 16.72 1.70
CA THR A 209 -23.01 17.03 2.28
C THR A 209 -23.13 18.09 3.38
N VAL A 210 -22.56 17.79 4.56
CA VAL A 210 -22.48 18.68 5.72
C VAL A 210 -21.02 18.93 6.05
N ALA A 211 -20.60 20.19 5.95
CA ALA A 211 -19.25 20.61 6.31
C ALA A 211 -19.12 20.75 7.83
N LEU A 212 -18.06 20.18 8.41
CA LEU A 212 -17.76 20.23 9.84
C LEU A 212 -16.48 21.06 10.03
N CYS A 213 -16.63 22.34 10.36
CA CYS A 213 -15.55 23.26 10.70
C CYS A 213 -15.44 23.37 12.23
N LEU A 214 -15.11 22.24 12.86
CA LEU A 214 -15.02 22.09 14.31
C LEU A 214 -13.61 21.61 14.67
N ASP A 215 -13.04 22.15 15.74
CA ASP A 215 -11.78 21.64 16.29
C ASP A 215 -12.00 20.26 16.95
N ARG A 216 -10.89 19.54 17.19
CA ARG A 216 -10.93 18.23 17.85
C ARG A 216 -11.55 18.34 19.25
N SER A 217 -12.78 17.87 19.36
CA SER A 217 -13.64 18.13 20.51
C SER A 217 -14.73 17.05 20.63
N VAL A 218 -15.52 17.08 21.70
CA VAL A 218 -16.68 16.17 21.84
C VAL A 218 -17.72 16.49 20.76
N GLU A 219 -17.91 17.78 20.50
CA GLU A 219 -18.81 18.35 19.52
C GLU A 219 -18.49 17.86 18.11
N TRP A 220 -17.20 17.73 17.78
CA TRP A 220 -16.75 17.16 16.49
C TRP A 220 -17.22 15.71 16.32
N VAL A 221 -17.03 14.87 17.35
CA VAL A 221 -17.42 13.44 17.30
C VAL A 221 -18.94 13.30 17.26
N VAL A 222 -19.67 14.09 18.06
CA VAL A 222 -21.14 14.12 18.06
C VAL A 222 -21.68 14.53 16.69
N SER A 223 -21.10 15.56 16.08
CA SER A 223 -21.48 16.03 14.74
C SER A 223 -21.22 14.98 13.66
N LEU A 224 -20.04 14.36 13.68
CA LEU A 224 -19.68 13.30 12.74
C LEU A 224 -20.67 12.14 12.81
N LEU A 225 -20.95 11.64 14.02
CA LEU A 225 -21.90 10.53 14.21
C LEU A 225 -23.31 10.92 13.81
N ALA A 226 -23.75 12.14 14.13
CA ALA A 226 -25.07 12.64 13.76
C ALA A 226 -25.27 12.68 12.24
N VAL A 227 -24.27 13.19 11.50
CA VAL A 227 -24.30 13.23 10.03
C VAL A 227 -24.35 11.82 9.44
N LEU A 228 -23.50 10.91 9.92
CA LEU A 228 -23.50 9.51 9.45
C LEU A 228 -24.82 8.79 9.74
N LYS A 229 -25.46 9.05 10.89
CA LYS A 229 -26.78 8.49 11.26
C LYS A 229 -27.90 8.93 10.32
N LEU A 230 -27.75 10.08 9.66
CA LEU A 230 -28.69 10.56 8.65
C LEU A 230 -28.40 10.01 7.24
N GLY A 231 -27.35 9.20 7.07
CA GLY A 231 -26.84 8.83 5.74
C GLY A 231 -26.33 10.04 4.95
N ALA A 232 -26.07 11.15 5.63
CA ALA A 232 -25.50 12.36 5.06
C ALA A 232 -23.97 12.24 5.03
N VAL A 233 -23.32 13.11 4.26
CA VAL A 233 -21.90 13.03 3.94
C VAL A 233 -21.15 14.08 4.73
N TYR A 234 -20.27 13.71 5.67
CA TYR A 234 -19.50 14.73 6.38
C TYR A 234 -18.27 15.17 5.57
N LEU A 235 -17.99 16.46 5.58
CA LEU A 235 -16.77 17.05 5.04
C LEU A 235 -16.01 17.72 6.19
N PRO A 236 -14.91 17.15 6.70
CA PRO A 236 -14.12 17.80 7.73
C PRO A 236 -13.36 18.99 7.13
N LEU A 237 -13.47 20.15 7.79
CA LEU A 237 -12.76 21.36 7.44
C LEU A 237 -11.86 21.78 8.62
N ASP A 238 -10.65 22.21 8.29
CA ASP A 238 -9.71 22.73 9.27
C ASP A 238 -9.92 24.23 9.43
N SER A 239 -10.42 24.63 10.61
CA SER A 239 -10.67 26.01 10.98
C SER A 239 -9.41 26.88 10.89
N ALA A 240 -8.19 26.32 10.91
CA ALA A 240 -6.96 27.09 10.75
C ALA A 240 -6.70 27.55 9.30
N GLN A 241 -7.36 26.94 8.31
CA GLN A 241 -7.15 27.27 6.90
C GLN A 241 -7.66 28.68 6.54
N PRO A 242 -7.08 29.31 5.51
CA PRO A 242 -7.57 30.58 4.99
C PRO A 242 -9.03 30.50 4.54
N ALA A 243 -9.80 31.57 4.73
CA ALA A 243 -11.23 31.60 4.37
C ALA A 243 -11.47 31.26 2.89
N GLU A 244 -10.64 31.76 1.98
CA GLU A 244 -10.72 31.46 0.54
C GLU A 244 -10.60 29.96 0.26
N ARG A 245 -9.70 29.27 0.97
CA ARG A 245 -9.49 27.83 0.84
C ARG A 245 -10.72 27.06 1.32
N LEU A 246 -11.31 27.47 2.45
CA LEU A 246 -12.53 26.87 2.99
C LEU A 246 -13.72 27.09 2.06
N GLN A 247 -13.90 28.30 1.53
CA GLN A 247 -14.93 28.61 0.54
C GLN A 247 -14.81 27.72 -0.70
N GLN A 248 -13.59 27.51 -1.20
CA GLN A 248 -13.34 26.64 -2.34
C GLN A 248 -13.80 25.20 -2.06
N LEU A 249 -13.45 24.64 -0.89
CA LEU A 249 -13.84 23.27 -0.51
C LEU A 249 -15.35 23.12 -0.36
N VAL A 250 -15.99 24.08 0.29
CA VAL A 250 -17.45 24.07 0.52
C VAL A 250 -18.20 24.16 -0.82
N ARG A 251 -17.74 25.01 -1.74
CA ARG A 251 -18.34 25.13 -3.08
C ARG A 251 -18.15 23.86 -3.91
N ASP A 252 -16.94 23.32 -3.94
CA ASP A 252 -16.61 22.14 -4.75
C ASP A 252 -17.36 20.88 -4.26
N SER A 253 -17.49 20.73 -2.94
CA SER A 253 -18.19 19.59 -2.33
C SER A 253 -19.72 19.69 -2.39
N GLY A 254 -20.27 20.86 -2.73
CA GLY A 254 -21.70 21.12 -2.71
C GLY A 254 -22.30 21.05 -1.30
N ALA A 255 -21.53 21.36 -0.24
CA ALA A 255 -22.03 21.27 1.13
C ALA A 255 -23.23 22.21 1.36
N ALA A 256 -24.33 21.63 1.81
CA ALA A 256 -25.61 22.32 2.01
C ALA A 256 -25.69 23.01 3.38
N LEU A 257 -24.85 22.61 4.32
CA LEU A 257 -24.76 23.18 5.67
C LEU A 257 -23.31 23.15 6.14
N LEU A 258 -22.87 24.20 6.81
CA LEU A 258 -21.59 24.24 7.51
C LEU A 258 -21.82 24.42 9.01
N ILE A 259 -21.33 23.45 9.79
CA ILE A 259 -21.39 23.45 11.26
C ILE A 259 -20.05 23.95 11.80
N HIS A 260 -20.09 24.92 12.73
CA HIS A 260 -18.87 25.47 13.33
C HIS A 260 -19.02 25.72 14.83
N ALA A 261 -17.88 25.93 15.51
CA ALA A 261 -17.85 26.15 16.95
C ALA A 261 -18.37 27.55 17.32
N PHE A 262 -18.92 27.67 18.53
CA PHE A 262 -19.26 28.97 19.10
C PHE A 262 -18.03 29.87 19.21
N GLY A 263 -18.11 31.11 18.73
CA GLY A 263 -17.00 32.07 18.72
C GLY A 263 -16.06 31.98 17.51
N ASP A 264 -16.31 31.08 16.54
CA ASP A 264 -15.60 31.09 15.25
C ASP A 264 -16.35 31.96 14.23
N ASP A 265 -16.08 33.27 14.28
CA ASP A 265 -16.67 34.25 13.37
C ASP A 265 -16.23 34.04 11.90
N LYS A 266 -15.07 33.40 11.66
CA LYS A 266 -14.56 33.20 10.30
C LYS A 266 -15.44 32.23 9.53
N ALA A 267 -15.78 31.10 10.15
CA ALA A 267 -16.66 30.10 9.56
C ALA A 267 -18.06 30.67 9.26
N ALA A 268 -18.60 31.48 10.19
CA ALA A 268 -19.88 32.16 10.03
C ALA A 268 -19.92 33.14 8.83
N GLN A 269 -18.77 33.75 8.50
CA GLN A 269 -18.66 34.77 7.47
C GLN A 269 -18.27 34.22 6.08
N LEU A 270 -18.17 32.91 5.90
CA LEU A 270 -17.75 32.33 4.61
C LEU A 270 -18.75 32.61 3.47
N GLY A 271 -20.04 32.76 3.77
CA GLY A 271 -21.07 33.22 2.82
C GLY A 271 -21.31 32.29 1.62
N VAL A 272 -21.01 31.00 1.73
CA VAL A 272 -21.09 30.01 0.64
C VAL A 272 -22.23 29.00 0.78
N CYS A 273 -22.70 28.76 2.00
CA CYS A 273 -23.87 27.94 2.32
C CYS A 273 -24.44 28.39 3.68
N PRO A 274 -25.65 27.95 4.07
CA PRO A 274 -26.15 28.13 5.43
C PRO A 274 -25.15 27.65 6.48
N VAL A 275 -25.05 28.39 7.59
CA VAL A 275 -24.16 28.09 8.71
C VAL A 275 -24.97 27.76 9.97
N LEU A 276 -24.48 26.80 10.76
CA LEU A 276 -25.05 26.41 12.05
C LEU A 276 -23.94 26.45 13.10
N VAL A 277 -24.16 27.25 14.15
CA VAL A 277 -23.31 27.19 15.35
C VAL A 277 -23.65 25.91 16.11
N PHE A 278 -22.64 25.13 16.47
CA PHE A 278 -22.82 23.99 17.35
C PHE A 278 -23.12 24.49 18.77
N ASP A 279 -24.41 24.50 19.11
CA ASP A 279 -24.91 24.82 20.45
C ASP A 279 -25.83 23.70 20.94
N ALA A 280 -25.40 23.01 22.00
CA ALA A 280 -26.15 21.91 22.60
C ALA A 280 -27.50 22.34 23.17
N ALA A 281 -27.66 23.61 23.58
CA ALA A 281 -28.91 24.11 24.12
C ALA A 281 -30.06 24.10 23.08
N LEU A 282 -29.74 24.11 21.78
CA LEU A 282 -30.73 24.08 20.71
C LEU A 282 -31.38 22.71 20.54
N TRP A 283 -30.73 21.65 21.00
CA TRP A 283 -31.16 20.27 20.74
C TRP A 283 -31.12 19.34 21.96
N SER A 284 -30.71 19.82 23.14
CA SER A 284 -30.65 19.02 24.36
C SER A 284 -31.99 18.40 24.78
N GLU A 285 -33.10 19.09 24.46
CA GLU A 285 -34.48 18.65 24.73
C GLU A 285 -35.08 17.82 23.58
N VAL A 286 -34.35 17.67 22.46
CA VAL A 286 -34.81 16.82 21.36
C VAL A 286 -34.78 15.37 21.82
N ASP A 287 -35.72 14.55 21.34
CA ASP A 287 -35.76 13.13 21.64
C ASP A 287 -34.44 12.44 21.23
N GLY A 288 -33.94 11.56 22.09
CA GLY A 288 -32.66 10.86 21.93
C GLY A 288 -32.77 9.42 21.40
N SER A 289 -33.98 8.96 21.06
CA SER A 289 -34.17 7.61 20.50
C SER A 289 -33.49 7.44 19.12
N THR A 290 -33.40 6.24 18.55
CA THR A 290 -32.73 6.08 17.25
C THR A 290 -33.61 6.59 16.09
N LEU A 291 -33.01 7.30 15.14
CA LEU A 291 -33.66 7.66 13.87
C LEU A 291 -33.78 6.44 12.96
N ASN A 292 -34.97 6.21 12.41
CA ASN A 292 -35.20 5.12 11.45
C ASN A 292 -34.83 5.59 10.03
N VAL A 293 -33.54 5.83 9.79
CA VAL A 293 -32.99 6.17 8.48
C VAL A 293 -32.24 4.97 7.93
N ARG A 294 -32.61 4.53 6.73
CA ARG A 294 -31.93 3.44 6.04
C ARG A 294 -30.68 3.97 5.33
N VAL A 295 -29.51 3.59 5.82
CA VAL A 295 -28.22 3.82 5.16
C VAL A 295 -27.82 2.57 4.38
N ILE A 296 -27.29 2.74 3.18
CA ILE A 296 -26.76 1.63 2.34
C ILE A 296 -25.24 1.73 2.24
N ALA A 297 -24.57 0.58 2.08
CA ALA A 297 -23.12 0.49 2.10
C ALA A 297 -22.45 1.34 1.00
N GLU A 298 -23.10 1.48 -0.15
CA GLU A 298 -22.58 2.19 -1.32
C GLU A 298 -22.78 3.72 -1.23
N GLN A 299 -23.58 4.20 -0.28
CA GLN A 299 -23.77 5.64 -0.10
C GLN A 299 -22.49 6.29 0.40
N PRO A 300 -22.18 7.52 -0.06
CA PRO A 300 -21.09 8.32 0.50
C PRO A 300 -21.27 8.56 2.00
N ALA A 301 -20.22 8.32 2.77
CA ALA A 301 -20.14 8.61 4.20
C ALA A 301 -19.38 9.92 4.47
N TYR A 302 -18.29 10.15 3.73
CA TYR A 302 -17.49 11.36 3.87
C TYR A 302 -16.71 11.74 2.61
N ILE A 303 -16.26 12.99 2.59
CA ILE A 303 -15.36 13.53 1.58
C ILE A 303 -14.10 14.03 2.27
N ILE A 304 -12.91 13.59 1.84
CA ILE A 304 -11.63 14.16 2.27
C ILE A 304 -10.92 14.75 1.06
N TYR A 305 -10.47 16.00 1.19
CA TYR A 305 -9.68 16.64 0.16
C TYR A 305 -8.19 16.36 0.33
N THR A 306 -7.54 16.01 -0.77
CA THR A 306 -6.08 15.85 -0.84
C THR A 306 -5.46 16.94 -1.71
N SER A 307 -4.17 17.21 -1.50
CA SER A 307 -3.40 18.09 -2.39
C SER A 307 -3.23 17.38 -3.74
N GLY A 308 -4.06 17.75 -4.72
CA GLY A 308 -3.93 17.25 -6.08
C GLY A 308 -2.60 17.69 -6.69
N SER A 309 -1.98 16.81 -7.49
CA SER A 309 -0.76 17.11 -8.24
C SER A 309 -0.88 18.31 -9.20
N THR A 310 -2.10 18.67 -9.58
CA THR A 310 -2.42 19.84 -10.42
C THR A 310 -2.62 21.13 -9.62
N GLY A 311 -2.33 21.13 -8.30
CA GLY A 311 -2.54 22.27 -7.40
C GLY A 311 -3.99 22.53 -7.02
N GLN A 312 -4.96 21.90 -7.70
CA GLN A 312 -6.36 21.93 -7.34
C GLN A 312 -6.69 20.76 -6.39
N PRO A 313 -7.35 21.02 -5.26
CA PRO A 313 -7.68 20.00 -4.28
C PRO A 313 -8.72 19.03 -4.87
N LYS A 314 -8.54 17.73 -4.63
CA LYS A 314 -9.46 16.69 -5.12
C LYS A 314 -10.21 16.05 -3.96
N GLY A 315 -11.54 16.08 -4.02
CA GLY A 315 -12.40 15.42 -3.04
C GLY A 315 -12.44 13.91 -3.28
N VAL A 316 -11.91 13.13 -2.34
CA VAL A 316 -12.03 11.68 -2.32
C VAL A 316 -13.29 11.32 -1.56
N VAL A 317 -14.23 10.70 -2.25
CA VAL A 317 -15.51 10.26 -1.67
C VAL A 317 -15.37 8.82 -1.18
N ILE A 318 -15.67 8.57 0.09
CA ILE A 318 -15.60 7.25 0.70
C ILE A 318 -17.01 6.82 1.12
N SER A 319 -17.38 5.59 0.78
CA SER A 319 -18.69 5.03 1.12
C SER A 319 -18.76 4.48 2.54
N HIS A 320 -19.98 4.27 3.05
CA HIS A 320 -20.20 3.66 4.36
C HIS A 320 -19.60 2.25 4.47
N GLY A 321 -19.66 1.45 3.40
CA GLY A 321 -19.08 0.11 3.35
C GLY A 321 -17.55 0.12 3.31
N ALA A 322 -16.95 1.02 2.54
CA ALA A 322 -15.50 1.19 2.53
C ALA A 322 -14.96 1.62 3.90
N LEU A 323 -15.66 2.54 4.57
CA LEU A 323 -15.36 2.93 5.95
C LEU A 323 -15.49 1.75 6.91
N ALA A 324 -16.56 0.95 6.82
CA ALA A 324 -16.77 -0.21 7.67
C ALA A 324 -15.68 -1.28 7.50
N ASN A 325 -15.27 -1.54 6.26
CA ASN A 325 -14.21 -2.50 5.95
C ASN A 325 -12.86 -2.03 6.52
N TYR A 326 -12.53 -0.74 6.36
CA TYR A 326 -11.29 -0.17 6.89
C TYR A 326 -11.21 -0.21 8.42
N VAL A 327 -12.34 -0.11 9.14
CA VAL A 327 -12.35 -0.15 10.61
C VAL A 327 -12.31 -1.59 11.14
N GLN A 328 -12.80 -2.57 10.39
CA GLN A 328 -12.85 -3.97 10.79
C GLN A 328 -11.59 -4.77 10.43
N GLY A 329 -10.83 -4.34 9.42
CA GLY A 329 -9.54 -4.91 9.01
C GLY A 329 -8.35 -4.21 9.66
#